data_AF-A0A5D3BYI8-F1
#
_entry.id   AF-A0A5D3BYI8-F1
#
_cell.length_a   1.000
_cell.length_b   1.000
_cell.length_c   1.000
_cell.angle_alpha   90.00
_cell.angle_beta   90.00
_cell.angle_gamma   90.00
#
_symmetry.space_group_name_H-M   'P 1'
#
loop_
_entity.id
_entity.type
_entity.pdbx_description
1 polymer ?
#
loop_
_entity_poly.entity_id
_entity_poly.type
_entity_poly.pdbx_seq_one_letter_code
_entity_poly.pdbx_strand_id
1 'polypeptide(L)'
;MPLLIPSPKYPGKEIDIYLQPLVDELKELWNVGVHTYDSVSGEYFQLRASLLWTINDFPAYGDLSGWSTKGYQACPICKKDISSFGIRGKISFIGHRRYLPENRSWRRSKQHDGKLNIDLLQLQ
;
A
#
# COMPACT_ATOMS: atom_id res chain seq x y z
N MET A 1 15.19 14.93 -12.24
CA MET A 1 14.68 14.29 -11.01
C MET A 1 13.64 15.21 -10.37
N PRO A 2 12.34 14.94 -10.58
CA PRO A 2 11.28 15.77 -10.02
C PRO A 2 11.16 15.52 -8.51
N LEU A 3 11.37 16.57 -7.70
CA LEU A 3 11.09 16.57 -6.27
C LEU A 3 9.65 17.08 -6.07
N LEU A 4 8.74 16.22 -5.65
CA LEU A 4 7.38 16.61 -5.31
C LEU A 4 7.33 17.02 -3.83
N ILE A 5 7.22 18.31 -3.54
CA ILE A 5 6.93 18.81 -2.19
C ILE A 5 5.41 18.99 -2.11
N PRO A 6 4.67 18.14 -1.38
CA PRO A 6 3.24 18.34 -1.23
C PRO A 6 2.98 19.67 -0.50
N SER A 7 2.35 20.59 -1.23
CA SER A 7 1.75 21.79 -0.65
C SER A 7 0.65 21.37 0.35
N PRO A 8 0.25 22.22 1.32
CA PRO A 8 -0.86 21.92 2.24
C PRO A 8 -2.15 21.40 1.58
N LYS A 9 -2.32 21.68 0.27
CA LYS A 9 -3.34 21.05 -0.57
C LYS A 9 -2.77 19.79 -1.22
N TYR A 10 -3.14 18.66 -0.63
CA TYR A 10 -2.90 17.35 -1.22
C TYR A 10 -3.59 17.25 -2.60
N PRO A 11 -2.87 16.85 -3.66
CA PRO A 11 -3.41 16.83 -5.03
C PRO A 11 -4.52 15.79 -5.22
N GLY A 12 -4.72 14.88 -4.27
CA GLY A 12 -5.83 13.94 -4.30
C GLY A 12 -5.82 13.12 -5.57
N LYS A 13 -6.88 13.31 -6.36
CA LYS A 13 -7.10 12.58 -7.61
C LYS A 13 -6.14 12.98 -8.73
N GLU A 14 -5.41 14.08 -8.60
CA GLU A 14 -4.53 14.62 -9.65
C GLU A 14 -3.09 14.13 -9.52
N ILE A 15 -2.79 13.25 -8.55
CA ILE A 15 -1.42 12.72 -8.36
C ILE A 15 -0.89 12.01 -9.62
N ASP A 16 -1.77 11.43 -10.43
CA ASP A 16 -1.45 10.82 -11.72
C ASP A 16 -0.87 11.81 -12.73
N ILE A 17 -1.40 13.04 -12.78
CA ILE A 17 -0.88 14.14 -13.61
C ILE A 17 0.57 14.47 -13.21
N TYR A 18 0.85 14.49 -11.91
CA TYR A 18 2.20 14.78 -11.40
C TYR A 18 3.19 13.64 -11.65
N LEU A 19 2.71 12.40 -11.71
CA LEU A 19 3.55 11.21 -11.94
C LEU A 19 3.80 10.94 -13.42
N GLN A 20 3.02 11.52 -14.32
CA GLN A 20 3.17 11.29 -15.76
C GLN A 20 4.59 11.56 -16.27
N PRO A 21 5.27 12.69 -15.94
CA PRO A 21 6.65 12.90 -16.36
C PRO A 21 7.62 11.83 -15.82
N LEU A 22 7.42 11.37 -14.58
CA LEU A 22 8.24 10.29 -14.01
C LEU A 22 8.02 8.98 -14.76
N VAL A 23 6.77 8.65 -15.12
CA VAL A 23 6.45 7.45 -15.90
C VAL A 23 7.11 7.52 -17.28
N ASP A 24 7.13 8.69 -17.90
CA ASP A 24 7.76 8.88 -19.22
C ASP A 24 9.29 8.75 -19.12
N GLU A 25 9.93 9.36 -18.11
CA GLU A 25 11.37 9.18 -17.82
C GLU A 25 11.72 7.69 -17.56
N LEU A 26 10.90 6.97 -16.78
CA LEU A 26 11.12 5.54 -16.52
C LEU A 26 10.98 4.68 -17.78
N LYS A 27 10.03 5.01 -18.67
CA LYS A 27 9.89 4.34 -19.97
C LYS A 27 11.07 4.62 -20.88
N GLU A 28 11.57 5.86 -20.90
CA GLU A 28 12.78 6.21 -21.66
C GLU A 28 13.98 5.41 -21.16
N LEU A 29 14.22 5.42 -19.84
CA LEU A 29 15.29 4.67 -19.19
C LEU A 29 15.24 3.17 -19.47
N TRP A 30 14.06 2.57 -19.53
CA TRP A 30 13.91 1.13 -19.78
C TRP A 30 14.06 0.75 -21.26
N ASN A 31 13.35 1.46 -22.16
CA ASN A 31 13.23 1.06 -23.56
C ASN A 31 14.44 1.48 -24.40
N VAL A 32 14.87 2.74 -24.24
CA VAL A 32 15.96 3.34 -25.02
C VAL A 32 17.23 3.37 -24.18
N GLY A 33 17.10 3.87 -22.95
CA GLY A 33 18.19 4.26 -22.06
C GLY A 33 18.61 5.71 -22.28
N VAL A 34 19.46 6.23 -21.38
CA VAL A 34 19.99 7.61 -21.46
C VAL A 34 21.52 7.58 -21.55
N HIS A 35 22.09 8.40 -22.44
CA HIS A 35 23.53 8.51 -22.60
C HIS A 35 24.13 9.19 -21.36
N THR A 36 24.94 8.46 -20.60
CA THR A 36 25.41 8.86 -19.27
C THR A 36 26.92 8.77 -19.20
N TYR A 37 27.55 9.78 -18.62
CA TYR A 37 28.98 9.79 -18.35
C TYR A 37 29.27 9.11 -17.01
N ASP A 38 30.15 8.11 -17.00
CA ASP A 38 30.69 7.52 -15.78
C ASP A 38 32.00 8.21 -15.40
N SER A 39 32.01 8.89 -14.25
CA SER A 39 33.18 9.61 -13.77
C SER A 39 34.31 8.70 -13.30
N VAL A 40 34.03 7.43 -13.00
CA VAL A 40 35.03 6.47 -12.55
C VAL A 40 35.81 5.90 -13.73
N SER A 41 35.13 5.49 -14.80
CA SER A 41 35.77 5.01 -16.02
C SER A 41 36.23 6.13 -16.96
N GLY A 42 35.63 7.32 -16.86
CA GLY A 42 35.88 8.42 -17.80
C GLY A 42 35.24 8.23 -19.17
N GLU A 43 34.26 7.32 -19.26
CA GLU A 43 33.62 6.93 -20.52
C GLU A 43 32.11 7.21 -20.49
N TYR A 44 31.53 7.30 -21.68
CA TYR A 44 30.07 7.35 -21.82
C TYR A 44 29.51 5.95 -22.04
N PHE A 45 28.39 5.67 -21.38
CA PHE A 45 27.66 4.42 -21.55
C PHE A 45 26.15 4.67 -21.69
N GLN A 46 25.44 3.66 -22.19
CA GLN A 46 23.99 3.68 -22.28
C GLN A 46 23.38 3.20 -20.96
N LEU A 47 22.96 4.13 -20.10
CA LEU A 47 22.31 3.80 -18.84
C LEU A 47 20.88 3.31 -19.09
N ARG A 48 20.55 2.13 -18.57
CA ARG A 48 19.18 1.65 -18.45
C ARG A 48 18.83 1.43 -16.99
N ALA A 49 17.60 1.78 -16.62
CA ALA A 49 17.11 1.63 -15.26
C ALA A 49 15.69 1.07 -15.26
N SER A 50 15.32 0.42 -14.15
CA SER A 50 13.96 -0.07 -13.90
C SER A 50 13.56 0.26 -12.46
N LEU A 51 12.27 0.51 -12.26
CA LEU A 51 11.69 0.71 -10.93
C LEU A 51 11.31 -0.65 -10.33
N LEU A 52 11.89 -1.00 -9.19
CA LEU A 52 11.59 -2.26 -8.49
C LEU A 52 10.43 -2.12 -7.50
N TRP A 53 10.49 -1.13 -6.60
CA TRP A 53 9.44 -0.86 -5.61
C TRP A 53 9.44 0.60 -5.18
N THR A 54 8.28 1.08 -4.73
CA THR A 54 8.11 2.39 -4.08
C THR A 54 8.07 2.22 -2.56
N ILE A 55 8.60 3.20 -1.82
CA ILE A 55 8.40 3.31 -0.37
C ILE A 55 7.34 4.38 -0.16
N ASN A 56 6.18 3.96 0.34
CA ASN A 56 5.04 4.83 0.54
C ASN A 56 4.37 4.49 1.87
N ASP A 57 3.70 5.47 2.48
CA ASP A 57 2.82 5.20 3.59
C ASP A 57 1.53 4.50 3.12
N PHE A 58 0.67 4.13 4.06
CA PHE A 58 -0.55 3.38 3.73
C PHE A 58 -1.56 4.19 2.92
N PRO A 59 -1.80 5.49 3.19
CA PRO A 59 -2.62 6.33 2.30
C PRO A 59 -2.08 6.44 0.88
N ALA A 60 -0.80 6.80 0.70
CA ALA A 60 -0.20 6.96 -0.63
C ALA A 60 -0.13 5.65 -1.41
N TYR A 61 -0.07 4.50 -0.73
CA TYR A 61 -0.22 3.19 -1.37
C TYR A 61 -1.49 3.11 -2.21
N GLY A 62 -2.60 3.65 -1.69
CA GLY A 62 -3.89 3.57 -2.36
C GLY A 62 -3.92 4.35 -3.67
N ASP A 63 -3.30 5.52 -3.67
CA ASP A 63 -3.24 6.34 -4.88
C ASP A 63 -2.31 5.72 -5.94
N LEU A 64 -1.15 5.22 -5.51
CA LEU A 64 -0.14 4.67 -6.42
C LEU A 64 -0.50 3.29 -6.99
N SER A 65 -1.15 2.44 -6.20
CA SER A 65 -1.49 1.07 -6.60
C SER A 65 -2.90 0.92 -7.16
N GLY A 66 -3.75 1.95 -7.01
CA GLY A 66 -5.20 1.85 -7.23
C GLY A 66 -5.92 0.97 -6.21
N TRP A 67 -5.24 0.53 -5.15
CA TRP A 67 -5.85 -0.26 -4.08
C TRP A 67 -6.72 0.62 -3.19
N SER A 68 -7.90 0.12 -2.80
CA SER A 68 -8.69 0.83 -1.81
C SER A 68 -8.03 0.70 -0.44
N THR A 69 -7.53 1.79 0.12
CA THR A 69 -6.96 1.83 1.48
C THR A 69 -8.00 2.17 2.55
N LYS A 70 -9.28 2.24 2.14
CA LYS A 70 -10.44 2.58 2.96
C LYS A 70 -11.50 1.48 2.83
N GLY A 71 -12.51 1.53 3.69
CA GLY A 71 -13.60 0.56 3.63
C GLY A 71 -13.25 -0.80 4.23
N TYR A 72 -14.14 -1.77 4.02
CA TYR A 72 -14.01 -3.11 4.59
C TYR A 72 -12.88 -3.94 3.97
N GLN A 73 -12.38 -3.56 2.78
CA GLN A 73 -11.34 -4.30 2.04
C GLN A 73 -10.00 -3.56 1.96
N ALA A 74 -9.68 -2.76 2.99
CA ALA A 74 -8.51 -1.89 2.95
C ALA A 74 -7.17 -2.64 2.89
N CYS A 75 -7.05 -3.84 3.45
CA CYS A 75 -5.75 -4.50 3.62
C CYS A 75 -5.31 -5.25 2.34
N PRO A 76 -4.20 -4.84 1.68
CA PRO A 76 -3.71 -5.50 0.47
C PRO A 76 -3.12 -6.89 0.72
N ILE A 77 -2.72 -7.18 1.97
CA ILE A 77 -2.20 -8.48 2.38
C ILE A 77 -3.36 -9.48 2.55
N CYS A 78 -4.40 -9.07 3.29
CA CYS A 78 -5.56 -9.93 3.57
C CYS A 78 -6.48 -10.10 2.36
N LYS A 79 -6.57 -9.08 1.49
CA LYS A 79 -7.46 -9.06 0.32
C LYS A 79 -8.91 -9.38 0.74
N LYS A 80 -9.50 -10.43 0.17
CA LYS A 80 -10.87 -10.88 0.46
C LYS A 80 -11.00 -11.57 1.81
N ASP A 81 -9.90 -12.08 2.38
CA ASP A 81 -9.89 -12.80 3.66
C ASP A 81 -9.79 -11.85 4.86
N ILE A 82 -10.07 -10.57 4.67
CA ILE A 82 -9.99 -9.56 5.72
C ILE A 82 -11.13 -9.72 6.71
N SER A 83 -10.81 -9.68 8.00
CA SER A 83 -11.82 -9.63 9.05
C SER A 83 -12.05 -8.18 9.45
N SER A 84 -12.99 -7.51 8.78
CA SER A 84 -13.36 -6.12 9.08
C SER A 84 -14.85 -6.02 9.40
N PHE A 85 -15.21 -5.13 10.32
CA PHE A 85 -16.61 -4.85 10.67
C PHE A 85 -16.76 -3.44 11.23
N GLY A 86 -17.99 -2.92 11.22
CA GLY A 86 -18.31 -1.60 11.73
C GLY A 86 -18.47 -1.58 13.25
N ILE A 87 -17.71 -0.73 13.94
CA ILE A 87 -17.86 -0.43 15.38
C ILE A 87 -18.13 1.06 15.52
N ARG A 88 -19.32 1.43 16.03
CA ARG A 88 -19.70 2.82 16.32
C ARG A 88 -19.44 3.79 15.15
N GLY A 89 -19.78 3.37 13.92
CA GLY A 89 -19.59 4.18 12.71
C GLY A 89 -18.16 4.22 12.16
N LYS A 90 -17.20 3.49 12.77
CA LYS A 90 -15.85 3.31 12.24
C LYS A 90 -15.65 1.87 11.78
N ILE A 91 -14.85 1.67 10.74
CA ILE A 91 -14.45 0.33 10.30
C ILE A 91 -13.26 -0.10 11.15
N SER A 92 -13.37 -1.27 11.79
CA SER A 92 -12.31 -1.88 12.56
C SER A 92 -11.81 -3.13 11.86
N PHE A 93 -10.49 -3.26 11.79
CA PHE A 93 -9.81 -4.44 11.27
C PHE A 93 -9.41 -5.32 12.45
N ILE A 94 -10.06 -6.46 12.56
CA ILE A 94 -9.76 -7.50 13.54
C ILE A 94 -9.08 -8.67 12.83
N GLY A 95 -8.60 -9.65 13.59
CA GLY A 95 -7.90 -10.78 12.97
C GLY A 95 -6.41 -10.56 12.73
N HIS A 96 -5.78 -9.58 13.40
CA HIS A 96 -4.31 -9.48 13.52
C HIS A 96 -3.66 -10.80 13.99
N ARG A 97 -4.42 -11.67 14.67
CA ARG A 97 -3.99 -13.02 15.06
C ARG A 97 -3.52 -13.89 13.88
N ARG A 98 -3.97 -13.61 12.65
CA ARG A 98 -3.49 -14.33 11.44
C ARG A 98 -1.99 -14.22 11.23
N TYR A 99 -1.37 -13.18 11.78
CA TYR A 99 0.08 -12.94 11.72
C TYR A 99 0.85 -13.65 12.83
N LEU A 100 0.17 -14.30 13.79
CA LEU A 100 0.83 -15.16 14.77
C LEU A 100 1.32 -16.45 14.11
N PRO A 101 2.38 -17.09 14.64
CA PRO A 101 2.83 -18.40 14.17
C PRO A 101 1.70 -19.45 14.21
N GLU A 102 1.68 -20.37 13.25
CA GLU A 102 0.63 -21.38 13.10
C GLU A 102 0.42 -22.25 14.34
N ASN A 103 1.52 -22.55 15.03
CA ASN A 103 1.51 -23.42 16.21
C ASN A 103 0.98 -22.72 17.48
N ARG A 104 0.59 -21.44 17.43
CA ARG A 104 0.07 -20.74 18.62
C ARG A 104 -1.43 -20.97 18.76
N SER A 105 -1.86 -21.50 19.90
CA SER A 105 -3.28 -21.65 20.27
C SER A 105 -4.07 -20.33 20.11
N TRP A 106 -3.41 -19.20 20.35
CA TRP A 106 -3.99 -17.86 20.24
C TRP A 106 -4.34 -17.47 18.80
N ARG A 107 -3.70 -18.05 17.78
CA ARG A 107 -4.06 -17.85 16.37
C ARG A 107 -5.48 -18.37 16.08
N ARG A 108 -5.88 -19.46 16.76
CA ARG A 108 -7.18 -20.13 16.62
C ARG A 108 -8.22 -19.70 17.66
N SER A 109 -7.79 -19.06 18.76
CA SER A 109 -8.71 -18.57 19.81
C SER A 109 -9.67 -17.52 19.25
N LYS A 110 -10.97 -17.62 19.57
CA LYS A 110 -12.00 -16.63 19.24
C LYS A 110 -12.30 -15.64 20.37
N GLN A 111 -11.67 -15.78 21.55
CA GLN A 111 -11.98 -14.98 22.75
C GLN A 111 -11.86 -13.45 22.55
N HIS A 112 -11.09 -13.00 21.57
CA HIS A 112 -10.84 -11.58 21.32
C HIS A 112 -11.15 -11.20 19.87
N ASP A 113 -12.15 -11.84 19.24
CA ASP A 113 -12.51 -11.63 17.82
C ASP A 113 -13.53 -10.53 17.59
N GLY A 114 -13.84 -9.74 18.61
CA GLY A 114 -14.74 -8.60 18.48
C GLY A 114 -16.18 -8.99 18.13
N LYS A 115 -16.48 -10.28 18.02
CA LYS A 115 -17.86 -10.78 17.96
C LYS A 115 -18.38 -10.78 19.39
N LEU A 116 -19.32 -9.90 19.68
CA LEU A 116 -20.19 -10.09 20.83
C LEU A 116 -20.88 -11.45 20.62
N ASN A 117 -20.84 -12.34 21.62
CA ASN A 117 -21.76 -13.46 21.68
C ASN A 117 -23.17 -12.87 21.78
N ILE A 118 -23.82 -12.66 20.64
CA ILE A 118 -25.19 -12.16 20.55
C ILE A 118 -26.16 -13.16 21.20
N ASP A 119 -25.72 -14.41 21.42
CA ASP A 119 -26.45 -15.45 22.13
C ASP A 119 -26.68 -15.18 23.63
N LEU A 120 -25.99 -14.20 24.24
CA LEU A 120 -26.22 -13.83 25.66
C LEU A 120 -27.24 -12.69 25.85
N LEU A 121 -27.76 -12.10 24.76
CA LEU A 121 -28.80 -11.06 24.81
C LEU A 121 -30.19 -11.57 24.36
N GLN A 122 -30.34 -12.86 24.06
CA GLN A 122 -31.66 -13.51 23.85
C GLN A 122 -32.14 -14.33 25.06
N LEU A 123 -31.45 -14.25 26.21
CA LEU A 123 -31.81 -14.96 27.45
C LEU A 123 -32.01 -14.02 28.65
N GLN A 124 -32.37 -12.76 28.42
CA GLN A 124 -33.00 -11.90 29.43
C GLN A 124 -34.26 -11.26 28.89
#